data_AF-A0AAN6MW20-F1
#
_entry.id   AF-A0AAN6MW20-F1
#
_cell.length_a   1.000
_cell.length_b   1.000
_cell.length_c   1.000
_cell.angle_alpha   90.00
_cell.angle_beta   90.00
_cell.angle_gamma   90.00
#
_symmetry.space_group_name_H-M   'P 1'
#
loop_
_entity.id
_entity.type
_entity.pdbx_description
1 polymer ?
#
loop_
_entity_poly.entity_id
_entity_poly.type
_entity_poly.pdbx_seq_one_letter_code
_entity_poly.pdbx_strand_id
1 'polypeptide(L)'
;VDELNDDQKKCCDDIIIKLGDANGNGEKPDASSRAGLWKRVFANGWNTNCPNTHPGPIRARRGVESMTQIGTWMVNLPAPSTPTKRKRNDGFTVNQHRLAGAPAFIKPNINWDDFGISFSVCDAKSSGANAKYVALTPGWTLQQARAEAMTHWDEHECDRVIEYNTKLAVCWARSRLLAPHRASASGGSAVAQCSRPVGTQNEIVVNTGEFVKLVTCADKMKEMATLVDESNKIAKARPIKKRKLADNA
;
A
#
# COMPACT_ATOMS: atom_id res chain seq x y z
N VAL A 1 -7.00 -16.01 25.29
CA VAL A 1 -7.08 -16.94 24.12
C VAL A 1 -7.50 -18.32 24.57
N ASP A 2 -7.02 -18.78 25.73
CA ASP A 2 -7.31 -20.10 26.27
C ASP A 2 -8.80 -20.34 26.60
N GLU A 3 -9.56 -19.26 26.82
CA GLU A 3 -11.01 -19.30 27.05
C GLU A 3 -11.84 -19.52 25.76
N LEU A 4 -11.23 -19.45 24.57
CA LEU A 4 -11.94 -19.76 23.32
C LEU A 4 -11.99 -21.28 23.11
N ASN A 5 -13.17 -21.80 22.79
CA ASN A 5 -13.30 -23.18 22.33
C ASN A 5 -12.74 -23.33 20.89
N ASP A 6 -12.60 -24.57 20.43
CA ASP A 6 -11.96 -24.86 19.13
C ASP A 6 -12.76 -24.31 17.94
N ASP A 7 -14.09 -24.32 18.01
CA ASP A 7 -14.94 -23.77 16.96
C ASP A 7 -14.81 -22.24 16.88
N GLN A 8 -14.75 -21.56 18.04
CA GLN A 8 -14.47 -20.14 18.12
C GLN A 8 -13.07 -19.81 17.60
N LYS A 9 -12.07 -20.65 17.88
CA LYS A 9 -10.71 -20.43 17.34
C LYS A 9 -10.69 -20.52 15.81
N LYS A 10 -11.48 -21.42 15.23
CA LYS A 10 -11.60 -21.65 13.78
C LYS A 10 -12.60 -20.74 13.07
N CYS A 11 -13.45 -20.03 13.82
CA CYS A 11 -14.50 -19.20 13.24
C CYS A 11 -13.98 -18.02 12.41
N CYS A 12 -12.67 -17.77 12.37
CA CYS A 12 -12.00 -16.72 11.60
C CYS A 12 -11.03 -17.25 10.53
N ASP A 13 -11.07 -18.54 10.20
CA ASP A 13 -10.16 -19.16 9.24
C ASP A 13 -10.26 -18.51 7.83
N ASP A 14 -11.47 -18.18 7.36
CA ASP A 14 -11.66 -17.47 6.10
C ASP A 14 -11.11 -16.03 6.13
N ILE A 15 -11.14 -15.35 7.28
CA ILE A 15 -10.52 -14.02 7.45
C ILE A 15 -9.00 -14.14 7.32
N ILE A 16 -8.39 -15.17 7.94
CA ILE A 16 -6.95 -15.45 7.82
C ILE A 16 -6.57 -15.71 6.36
N ILE A 17 -7.33 -16.56 5.66
CA ILE A 17 -7.08 -16.85 4.23
C ILE A 17 -7.15 -15.57 3.41
N LYS A 18 -8.22 -14.77 3.57
CA LYS A 18 -8.41 -13.54 2.81
C LYS A 18 -7.36 -12.47 3.13
N LEU A 19 -6.94 -12.37 4.39
CA LEU A 19 -5.83 -11.52 4.82
C LEU A 19 -4.52 -11.94 4.14
N GLY A 20 -4.24 -13.25 4.11
CA GLY A 20 -3.03 -13.78 3.50
C GLY A 20 -2.99 -13.58 1.98
N ASP A 21 -4.12 -13.77 1.31
CA ASP A 21 -4.29 -13.50 -0.12
C ASP A 21 -4.11 -12.00 -0.42
N ALA A 22 -4.72 -11.11 0.39
CA ALA A 22 -4.64 -9.66 0.20
C ALA A 22 -3.22 -9.10 0.46
N ASN A 23 -2.52 -9.64 1.46
CA ASN A 23 -1.15 -9.26 1.79
C ASN A 23 -0.10 -9.93 0.90
N GLY A 24 -0.50 -10.82 -0.01
CA GLY A 24 0.42 -11.50 -0.94
C GLY A 24 1.38 -12.51 -0.29
N ASN A 25 1.14 -12.90 0.97
CA ASN A 25 1.98 -13.88 1.68
C ASN A 25 1.39 -15.30 1.65
N GLY A 26 0.14 -15.46 1.20
CA GLY A 26 -0.52 -16.75 1.05
C GLY A 26 -0.80 -17.47 2.38
N GLU A 27 -0.82 -16.74 3.50
CA GLU A 27 -1.03 -17.28 4.84
C GLU A 27 -2.27 -18.19 4.90
N LYS A 28 -2.11 -19.36 5.52
CA LYS A 28 -3.18 -20.35 5.70
C LYS A 28 -3.45 -20.57 7.19
N PRO A 29 -4.70 -20.96 7.57
CA PRO A 29 -5.06 -21.12 8.97
C PRO A 29 -4.40 -22.35 9.59
N ASP A 30 -3.48 -22.09 10.51
CA ASP A 30 -2.79 -23.07 11.33
C ASP A 30 -2.85 -22.65 12.82
N ALA A 31 -2.15 -23.36 13.71
CA ALA A 31 -2.16 -23.00 15.13
C ALA A 31 -1.51 -21.63 15.38
N SER A 32 -0.47 -21.28 14.62
CA SER A 32 0.34 -20.07 14.81
C SER A 32 -0.41 -18.81 14.34
N SER A 33 -0.92 -18.82 13.11
CA SER A 33 -1.72 -17.74 12.50
C SER A 33 -2.99 -17.45 13.32
N ARG A 34 -3.71 -18.49 13.77
CA ARG A 34 -4.86 -18.34 14.68
C ARG A 34 -4.45 -17.68 15.99
N ALA A 35 -3.40 -18.17 16.65
CA ALA A 35 -2.90 -17.56 17.88
C ALA A 35 -2.48 -16.10 17.66
N GLY A 36 -1.84 -15.81 16.53
CA GLY A 36 -1.44 -14.47 16.12
C GLY A 36 -2.62 -13.51 15.91
N LEU A 37 -3.69 -13.97 15.27
CA LEU A 37 -4.93 -13.20 15.12
C LEU A 37 -5.58 -12.94 16.48
N TRP A 38 -5.80 -13.98 17.28
CA TRP A 38 -6.48 -13.84 18.58
C TRP A 38 -5.69 -12.99 19.57
N LYS A 39 -4.34 -13.07 19.56
CA LYS A 39 -3.48 -12.17 20.33
C LYS A 39 -3.75 -10.69 19.98
N ARG A 40 -3.96 -10.37 18.71
CA ARG A 40 -4.27 -9.01 18.25
C ARG A 40 -5.72 -8.62 18.57
N VAL A 41 -6.67 -9.55 18.49
CA VAL A 41 -8.07 -9.33 18.86
C VAL A 41 -8.20 -8.88 20.31
N PHE A 42 -7.51 -9.56 21.23
CA PHE A 42 -7.54 -9.27 22.66
C PHE A 42 -6.44 -8.28 23.11
N ALA A 43 -5.71 -7.68 22.17
CA ALA A 43 -4.70 -6.68 22.51
C ALA A 43 -5.33 -5.49 23.28
N ASN A 44 -4.53 -4.88 24.14
CA ASN A 44 -4.94 -3.76 25.01
C ASN A 44 -6.15 -4.07 25.91
N GLY A 45 -6.34 -5.34 26.28
CA GLY A 45 -7.41 -5.75 27.19
C GLY A 45 -8.81 -5.73 26.58
N TRP A 46 -8.92 -5.69 25.25
CA TRP A 46 -10.22 -5.72 24.58
C TRP A 46 -10.99 -7.00 24.93
N ASN A 47 -12.27 -6.86 25.24
CA ASN A 47 -13.22 -7.96 25.46
C ASN A 47 -14.60 -7.60 24.88
N THR A 48 -15.58 -8.48 25.02
CA THR A 48 -16.92 -8.29 24.43
C THR A 48 -17.75 -7.15 25.04
N ASN A 49 -17.31 -6.56 26.15
CA ASN A 49 -17.89 -5.33 26.71
C ASN A 49 -17.24 -4.06 26.15
N CYS A 50 -16.15 -4.19 25.38
CA CYS A 50 -15.49 -3.06 24.74
C CYS A 50 -16.13 -2.72 23.39
N PRO A 51 -16.12 -1.45 22.95
CA PRO A 51 -16.58 -1.08 21.62
C PRO A 51 -15.74 -1.76 20.53
N ASN A 52 -16.36 -2.00 19.38
CA ASN A 52 -15.68 -2.51 18.19
C ASN A 52 -15.78 -1.47 17.07
N THR A 53 -14.74 -0.64 16.94
CA THR A 53 -14.71 0.46 15.99
C THR A 53 -14.06 0.04 14.68
N HIS A 54 -14.70 0.38 13.57
CA HIS A 54 -14.15 0.18 12.23
C HIS A 54 -12.90 1.05 12.03
N PRO A 55 -11.81 0.55 11.39
CA PRO A 55 -10.60 1.34 11.19
C PRO A 55 -10.76 2.52 10.20
N GLY A 56 -11.91 2.64 9.54
CA GLY A 56 -12.17 3.65 8.51
C GLY A 56 -11.46 3.30 7.20
N PRO A 57 -11.40 4.23 6.22
CA PRO A 57 -10.68 4.00 4.98
C PRO A 57 -9.16 3.99 5.20
N ILE A 58 -8.44 3.24 4.37
CA ILE A 58 -6.98 3.23 4.40
C ILE A 58 -6.41 4.65 4.23
N ARG A 59 -5.43 5.00 5.06
CA ARG A 59 -4.80 6.32 4.99
C ARG A 59 -4.15 6.57 3.63
N ALA A 60 -4.20 7.82 3.19
CA ALA A 60 -3.43 8.28 2.04
C ALA A 60 -1.92 8.14 2.31
N ARG A 61 -1.16 7.99 1.22
CA ARG A 61 0.30 7.90 1.28
C ARG A 61 0.89 9.27 1.57
N ARG A 62 1.88 9.32 2.45
CA ARG A 62 2.62 10.55 2.76
C ARG A 62 3.71 10.76 1.71
N GLY A 63 4.05 12.02 1.44
CA GLY A 63 5.11 12.35 0.46
C GLY A 63 6.42 11.61 0.77
N VAL A 64 6.83 11.60 2.03
CA VAL A 64 8.05 10.92 2.52
C VAL A 64 8.05 9.40 2.33
N GLU A 65 6.88 8.77 2.24
CA GLU A 65 6.76 7.34 1.98
C GLU A 65 6.92 7.04 0.48
N SER A 66 6.69 8.04 -0.37
CA SER A 66 6.67 7.93 -1.83
C SER A 66 7.88 8.50 -2.54
N MET A 67 8.78 9.16 -1.81
CA MET A 67 9.88 9.93 -2.37
C MET A 67 11.18 9.55 -1.69
N THR A 68 12.16 9.15 -2.47
CA THR A 68 13.50 8.80 -2.01
C THR A 68 14.48 9.88 -2.45
N GLN A 69 15.29 10.40 -1.53
CA GLN A 69 16.32 11.37 -1.89
C GLN A 69 17.42 10.67 -2.68
N ILE A 70 17.75 11.20 -3.85
CA ILE A 70 18.72 10.58 -4.78
C ILE A 70 19.97 11.45 -5.01
N GLY A 71 20.01 12.65 -4.43
CA GLY A 71 21.09 13.60 -4.63
C GLY A 71 20.63 15.04 -4.43
N THR A 72 21.23 15.95 -5.20
CA THR A 72 20.94 17.40 -5.16
C THR A 72 20.77 17.98 -6.55
N TRP A 73 20.15 19.16 -6.65
CA TRP A 73 20.03 19.86 -7.93
C TRP A 73 21.35 20.53 -8.33
N MET A 74 21.78 20.34 -9.58
CA MET A 74 22.97 21.00 -10.14
C MET A 74 22.72 22.48 -10.50
N VAL A 75 21.46 22.84 -10.72
CA VAL A 75 21.05 24.17 -11.18
C VAL A 75 19.79 24.62 -10.44
N ASN A 76 19.55 25.92 -10.44
CA ASN A 76 18.26 26.46 -10.04
C ASN A 76 17.18 25.99 -11.03
N LEU A 77 16.22 25.21 -10.57
CA LEU A 77 15.13 24.73 -11.39
C LEU A 77 14.13 25.86 -11.69
N PRO A 78 13.48 25.86 -12.87
CA PRO A 78 12.43 26.81 -13.19
C PRO A 78 11.23 26.68 -12.24
N ALA A 79 10.29 27.62 -12.26
CA ALA A 79 9.04 27.46 -11.50
C ALA A 79 8.28 26.18 -11.95
N PRO A 80 7.50 25.54 -11.07
CA PRO A 80 6.70 24.36 -11.42
C PRO A 80 5.82 24.61 -12.65
N SER A 81 5.72 23.61 -13.53
CA SER A 81 4.98 23.73 -14.79
C SER A 81 3.45 23.77 -14.64
N THR A 82 2.89 23.41 -13.48
CA THR A 82 1.44 23.26 -13.30
C THR A 82 0.70 24.62 -13.21
N PRO A 83 -0.37 24.84 -13.99
CA PRO A 83 -1.09 26.11 -14.08
C PRO A 83 -1.64 26.63 -12.73
N THR A 84 -2.08 25.72 -11.86
CA THR A 84 -2.64 26.05 -10.53
C THR A 84 -1.62 26.66 -9.56
N LYS A 85 -0.31 26.41 -9.76
CA LYS A 85 0.76 27.03 -8.95
C LYS A 85 1.30 28.33 -9.56
N ARG A 86 1.03 28.62 -10.84
CA ARG A 86 1.41 29.90 -11.47
C ARG A 86 0.60 31.08 -10.91
N LYS A 87 -0.69 30.88 -10.62
CA LYS A 87 -1.61 31.93 -10.11
C LYS A 87 -1.37 32.39 -8.67
N ARG A 88 -0.53 31.72 -7.88
CA ARG A 88 -0.16 32.17 -6.52
C ARG A 88 1.18 32.89 -6.46
N ASN A 89 1.91 32.94 -7.58
CA ASN A 89 3.25 33.50 -7.63
C ASN A 89 3.22 34.94 -8.15
N ASP A 90 2.33 35.76 -7.58
CA ASP A 90 2.34 37.23 -7.72
C ASP A 90 3.46 37.88 -6.89
N GLY A 91 4.50 37.13 -6.53
CA GLY A 91 5.62 37.59 -5.71
C GLY A 91 6.83 36.70 -5.87
N PHE A 92 8.00 37.33 -5.91
CA PHE A 92 9.36 36.84 -6.14
C PHE A 92 9.89 35.78 -5.13
N THR A 93 9.04 34.93 -4.56
CA THR A 93 9.49 33.88 -3.64
C THR A 93 10.19 32.78 -4.41
N VAL A 94 11.52 32.83 -4.38
CA VAL A 94 12.41 31.76 -4.83
C VAL A 94 12.09 30.50 -4.03
N ASN A 95 11.61 29.45 -4.71
CA ASN A 95 11.34 28.18 -4.08
C ASN A 95 12.67 27.53 -3.66
N GLN A 96 12.97 27.55 -2.36
CA GLN A 96 14.22 27.04 -1.81
C GLN A 96 14.47 25.56 -2.14
N HIS A 97 13.41 24.75 -2.29
CA HIS A 97 13.53 23.34 -2.66
C HIS A 97 13.94 23.10 -4.12
N ARG A 98 14.04 24.17 -4.90
CA ARG A 98 14.40 24.17 -6.33
C ARG A 98 15.72 24.88 -6.61
N LEU A 99 16.41 25.36 -5.58
CA LEU A 99 17.74 25.94 -5.74
C LEU A 99 18.79 24.87 -6.01
N ALA A 100 19.87 25.26 -6.69
CA ALA A 100 21.07 24.45 -6.80
C ALA A 100 21.56 24.06 -5.39
N GLY A 101 21.99 22.80 -5.23
CA GLY A 101 22.36 22.20 -3.95
C GLY A 101 21.18 21.71 -3.10
N ALA A 102 19.94 22.07 -3.40
CA ALA A 102 18.79 21.55 -2.64
C ALA A 102 18.52 20.06 -2.98
N PRO A 103 17.89 19.30 -2.07
CA PRO A 103 17.65 17.87 -2.27
C PRO A 103 16.75 17.56 -3.47
N ALA A 104 17.18 16.58 -4.27
CA ALA A 104 16.41 16.00 -5.37
C ALA A 104 15.87 14.63 -4.97
N PHE A 105 14.62 14.36 -5.30
CA PHE A 105 13.94 13.12 -4.96
C PHE A 105 13.48 12.39 -6.22
N ILE A 106 13.41 11.06 -6.14
CA ILE A 106 12.74 10.23 -7.13
C ILE A 106 11.51 9.58 -6.51
N LYS A 107 10.49 9.39 -7.34
CA LYS A 107 9.25 8.71 -6.97
C LYS A 107 8.94 7.63 -8.00
N PRO A 108 8.78 6.36 -7.59
CA PRO A 108 8.18 5.35 -8.43
C PRO A 108 6.67 5.63 -8.55
N ASN A 109 6.14 5.47 -9.75
CA ASN A 109 4.71 5.49 -10.02
C ASN A 109 4.37 4.14 -10.66
N ILE A 110 3.67 3.31 -9.90
CA ILE A 110 3.08 2.07 -10.40
C ILE A 110 1.91 2.48 -11.30
N ASN A 111 2.00 2.12 -12.58
CA ASN A 111 0.87 2.24 -13.47
C ASN A 111 -0.05 1.04 -13.22
N TRP A 112 -1.30 1.32 -12.81
CA TRP A 112 -2.26 0.27 -12.47
C TRP A 112 -2.95 -0.28 -13.72
N ASP A 113 -3.24 0.60 -14.68
CA ASP A 113 -3.93 0.26 -15.94
C ASP A 113 -2.95 -0.05 -17.08
N ASP A 114 -1.73 0.50 -17.02
CA ASP A 114 -0.68 0.27 -18.00
C ASP A 114 0.42 -0.65 -17.45
N PHE A 115 1.27 -1.14 -18.36
CA PHE A 115 2.40 -1.98 -17.99
C PHE A 115 3.54 -1.16 -17.39
N GLY A 116 3.84 -1.46 -16.12
CA GLY A 116 5.14 -1.20 -15.52
C GLY A 116 5.23 -0.05 -14.52
N ILE A 117 6.49 0.35 -14.25
CA ILE A 117 6.83 1.35 -13.24
C ILE A 117 7.50 2.52 -13.94
N SER A 118 6.93 3.71 -13.80
CA SER A 118 7.57 4.94 -14.24
C SER A 118 8.24 5.65 -13.07
N PHE A 119 9.27 6.43 -13.37
CA PHE A 119 10.02 7.16 -12.35
C PHE A 119 9.99 8.65 -12.65
N SER A 120 9.51 9.43 -11.69
CA SER A 120 9.50 10.89 -11.78
C SER A 120 10.47 11.48 -10.77
N VAL A 121 11.36 12.36 -11.22
CA VAL A 121 12.20 13.16 -10.32
C VAL A 121 11.43 14.40 -9.90
N CYS A 122 11.49 14.77 -8.63
CA CYS A 122 10.73 15.87 -8.05
C CYS A 122 11.47 16.58 -6.92
N ASP A 123 11.00 17.80 -6.58
CA ASP A 123 11.44 18.52 -5.39
C ASP A 123 10.77 18.00 -4.11
N ALA A 124 11.19 18.53 -2.95
CA ALA A 124 10.63 18.17 -1.65
C ALA A 124 9.11 18.42 -1.50
N LYS A 125 8.49 19.16 -2.42
CA LYS A 125 7.04 19.41 -2.49
C LYS A 125 6.35 18.58 -3.57
N SER A 126 7.01 17.50 -4.02
CA SER A 126 6.55 16.59 -5.06
C SER A 126 6.27 17.27 -6.42
N SER A 127 6.93 18.39 -6.70
CA SER A 127 6.79 19.06 -8.01
C SER A 127 7.84 18.53 -8.99
N GLY A 128 7.38 17.98 -10.11
CA GLY A 128 8.22 17.29 -11.09
C GLY A 128 9.32 18.15 -11.71
N ALA A 129 10.48 17.52 -11.97
CA ALA A 129 11.65 18.11 -12.60
C ALA A 129 12.31 17.11 -13.56
N ASN A 130 13.22 17.59 -14.41
CA ASN A 130 13.97 16.71 -15.30
C ASN A 130 15.16 16.08 -14.56
N ALA A 131 15.34 14.76 -14.70
CA ALA A 131 16.43 14.00 -14.09
C ALA A 131 17.82 14.50 -14.49
N LYS A 132 17.98 15.13 -15.66
CA LYS A 132 19.26 15.67 -16.14
C LYS A 132 19.85 16.77 -15.26
N TYR A 133 19.05 17.35 -14.36
CA TYR A 133 19.49 18.40 -13.44
C TYR A 133 19.93 17.87 -12.09
N VAL A 134 19.98 16.55 -11.89
CA VAL A 134 20.36 15.93 -10.62
C VAL A 134 21.83 15.57 -10.63
N ALA A 135 22.57 16.04 -9.63
CA ALA A 135 23.80 15.43 -9.19
C ALA A 135 23.44 14.30 -8.23
N LEU A 136 23.61 13.06 -8.68
CA LEU A 136 23.30 11.88 -7.86
C LEU A 136 24.21 11.80 -6.64
N THR A 137 23.74 11.11 -5.60
CA THR A 137 24.57 10.70 -4.46
C THR A 137 25.88 10.06 -4.97
N PRO A 138 27.05 10.40 -4.41
CA PRO A 138 28.33 9.84 -4.86
C PRO A 138 28.30 8.31 -4.91
N GLY A 139 28.75 7.75 -6.04
CA GLY A 139 28.75 6.30 -6.27
C GLY A 139 27.41 5.72 -6.76
N TRP A 140 26.33 6.49 -6.77
CA TRP A 140 25.05 6.02 -7.29
C TRP A 140 24.94 6.20 -8.81
N THR A 141 24.45 5.16 -9.47
CA THR A 141 23.90 5.28 -10.83
C THR A 141 22.42 5.63 -10.77
N LEU A 142 21.84 6.10 -11.88
CA LEU A 142 20.39 6.30 -11.95
C LEU A 142 19.62 4.98 -11.73
N GLN A 143 20.21 3.85 -12.13
CA GLN A 143 19.61 2.54 -11.90
C GLN A 143 19.61 2.17 -10.41
N GLN A 144 20.71 2.45 -9.68
CA GLN A 144 20.76 2.29 -8.23
C GLN A 144 19.68 3.15 -7.57
N ALA A 145 19.60 4.43 -7.93
CA ALA A 145 18.60 5.34 -7.37
C ALA A 145 17.15 4.87 -7.58
N ARG A 146 16.85 4.23 -8.73
CA ARG A 146 15.55 3.62 -9.00
C ARG A 146 15.29 2.39 -8.13
N ALA A 147 16.28 1.52 -7.98
CA ALA A 147 16.18 0.33 -7.14
C ALA A 147 15.91 0.71 -5.68
N GLU A 148 16.68 1.65 -5.12
CA GLU A 148 16.49 2.17 -3.77
C GLU A 148 15.09 2.76 -3.57
N ALA A 149 14.60 3.51 -4.57
CA ALA A 149 13.27 4.09 -4.49
C ALA A 149 12.13 3.08 -4.55
N MET A 150 12.31 1.98 -5.30
CA MET A 150 11.36 0.87 -5.29
C MET A 150 11.36 0.16 -3.95
N THR A 151 12.52 -0.14 -3.38
CA THR A 151 12.63 -0.76 -2.05
C THR A 151 11.96 0.09 -0.99
N HIS A 152 12.28 1.39 -0.96
CA HIS A 152 11.68 2.35 -0.03
C HIS A 152 10.16 2.42 -0.17
N TRP A 153 9.65 2.41 -1.40
CA TRP A 153 8.22 2.38 -1.68
C TRP A 153 7.56 1.10 -1.19
N ASP A 154 8.18 -0.04 -1.49
CA ASP A 154 7.65 -1.36 -1.16
C ASP A 154 7.57 -1.57 0.35
N GLU A 155 8.61 -1.18 1.09
CA GLU A 155 8.62 -1.23 2.56
C GLU A 155 7.46 -0.42 3.15
N HIS A 156 7.30 0.83 2.71
CA HIS A 156 6.23 1.68 3.23
C HIS A 156 4.83 1.27 2.78
N GLU A 157 4.69 0.71 1.58
CA GLU A 157 3.42 0.20 1.09
C GLU A 157 3.03 -1.09 1.82
N CYS A 158 4.00 -1.97 2.10
CA CYS A 158 3.82 -3.13 2.96
C CYS A 158 3.30 -2.70 4.33
N ASP A 159 4.00 -1.79 5.01
CA ASP A 159 3.58 -1.30 6.32
C ASP A 159 2.16 -0.73 6.28
N ARG A 160 1.88 0.15 5.31
CA ARG A 160 0.58 0.84 5.19
C ARG A 160 -0.57 -0.14 4.95
N VAL A 161 -0.40 -1.09 4.04
CA VAL A 161 -1.47 -2.02 3.64
C VAL A 161 -1.61 -3.15 4.64
N ILE A 162 -0.51 -3.75 5.12
CA ILE A 162 -0.54 -4.84 6.09
C ILE A 162 -1.12 -4.34 7.42
N GLU A 163 -0.73 -3.16 7.90
CA GLU A 163 -1.28 -2.58 9.12
C GLU A 163 -2.80 -2.37 9.00
N TYR A 164 -3.25 -1.81 7.86
CA TYR A 164 -4.67 -1.59 7.58
C TYR A 164 -5.46 -2.89 7.53
N ASN A 165 -5.04 -3.84 6.70
CA ASN A 165 -5.70 -5.14 6.57
C ASN A 165 -5.71 -5.89 7.91
N THR A 166 -4.63 -5.83 8.69
CA THR A 166 -4.59 -6.42 10.04
C THR A 166 -5.64 -5.79 10.96
N LYS A 167 -5.81 -4.47 10.93
CA LYS A 167 -6.85 -3.78 11.72
C LYS A 167 -8.26 -4.20 11.29
N LEU A 168 -8.52 -4.37 9.99
CA LEU A 168 -9.79 -4.90 9.48
C LEU A 168 -10.05 -6.33 9.93
N ALA A 169 -9.05 -7.20 9.81
CA ALA A 169 -9.16 -8.60 10.25
C ALA A 169 -9.52 -8.70 11.74
N VAL A 170 -8.86 -7.90 12.58
CA VAL A 170 -9.18 -7.80 14.01
C VAL A 170 -10.60 -7.31 14.23
N CYS A 171 -11.01 -6.24 13.54
CA CYS A 171 -12.35 -5.68 13.63
C CYS A 171 -13.43 -6.73 13.29
N TRP A 172 -13.25 -7.51 12.24
CA TRP A 172 -14.20 -8.53 11.83
C TRP A 172 -14.19 -9.76 12.74
N ALA A 173 -13.03 -10.18 13.22
CA ALA A 173 -12.95 -11.25 14.22
C ALA A 173 -13.69 -10.87 15.52
N ARG A 174 -13.55 -9.61 15.96
CA ARG A 174 -14.33 -9.05 17.08
C ARG A 174 -15.83 -9.05 16.78
N SER A 175 -16.25 -8.64 15.57
CA SER A 175 -17.65 -8.71 15.16
C SER A 175 -18.22 -10.13 15.22
N ARG A 176 -17.43 -11.15 14.89
CA ARG A 176 -17.85 -12.57 14.99
C ARG A 176 -18.04 -13.01 16.43
N LEU A 177 -17.15 -12.63 17.35
CA LEU A 177 -17.32 -12.91 18.78
C LEU A 177 -18.57 -12.21 19.37
N LEU A 178 -18.90 -11.02 18.87
CA LEU A 178 -20.09 -10.31 19.31
C LEU A 178 -21.39 -10.92 18.76
N ALA A 179 -21.36 -11.67 17.65
CA ALA A 179 -22.57 -12.16 16.98
C ALA A 179 -23.46 -13.09 17.85
N PRO A 180 -22.93 -14.10 18.56
CA PRO A 180 -23.75 -14.94 19.46
C PRO A 180 -24.40 -14.15 20.60
N HIS A 181 -23.70 -13.16 21.16
CA HIS A 181 -24.25 -12.30 22.21
C HIS A 181 -25.41 -11.42 21.71
N ARG A 182 -25.50 -11.18 20.39
CA ARG A 182 -26.63 -10.49 19.74
C ARG A 182 -27.85 -11.39 19.65
N ALA A 183 -27.68 -12.65 19.22
CA ALA A 183 -28.77 -13.60 19.06
C ALA A 183 -29.51 -13.91 20.38
N SER A 184 -28.79 -13.91 21.50
CA SER A 184 -29.38 -14.08 22.84
C SER A 184 -30.12 -12.84 23.36
N ALA A 185 -29.78 -11.63 22.88
CA ALA A 185 -30.42 -10.39 23.30
C ALA A 185 -31.74 -10.12 22.55
N SER A 186 -31.89 -10.61 21.31
CA SER A 186 -33.10 -10.46 20.51
C SER A 186 -34.20 -11.50 20.83
N GLY A 187 -33.91 -12.50 21.67
CA GLY A 187 -34.85 -13.57 22.05
C GLY A 187 -35.30 -13.58 23.52
N GLY A 188 -34.86 -12.62 24.35
CA GLY A 188 -35.12 -12.60 25.79
C GLY A 188 -36.10 -11.49 26.22
N SER A 189 -37.13 -11.86 26.98
CA SER A 189 -38.08 -10.95 27.64
C SER A 189 -37.39 -9.81 28.42
N ALA A 190 -38.05 -8.66 28.42
CA ALA A 190 -37.60 -7.34 28.88
C ALA A 190 -37.26 -7.16 30.38
N VAL A 191 -36.72 -8.16 31.08
CA VAL A 191 -36.50 -8.08 32.53
C VAL A 191 -35.08 -8.55 32.91
N ALA A 192 -34.06 -7.86 32.40
CA ALA A 192 -32.71 -7.77 32.99
C ALA A 192 -31.84 -6.77 32.21
N GLN A 193 -32.28 -5.51 32.10
CA GLN A 193 -31.39 -4.43 31.67
C GLN A 193 -30.49 -4.01 32.84
N CYS A 194 -29.54 -4.87 33.21
CA CYS A 194 -28.35 -4.42 33.92
C CYS A 194 -27.41 -3.82 32.87
N SER A 195 -27.49 -2.49 32.70
CA SER A 195 -26.42 -1.60 32.22
C SER A 195 -25.34 -2.23 31.34
N ARG A 196 -25.68 -2.55 30.08
CA ARG A 196 -24.67 -2.71 29.02
C ARG A 196 -24.54 -1.38 28.28
N PRO A 197 -23.37 -0.72 28.26
CA PRO A 197 -23.13 0.43 27.41
C PRO A 197 -22.83 -0.07 25.99
N VAL A 198 -23.80 -0.70 25.34
CA VAL A 198 -23.62 -1.13 23.95
C VAL A 198 -24.82 -0.63 23.17
N GLY A 199 -24.78 0.67 22.91
CA GLY A 199 -25.63 1.29 21.91
C GLY A 199 -25.41 0.63 20.56
N THR A 200 -26.49 0.65 19.79
CA THR A 200 -26.72 0.51 18.34
C THR A 200 -25.64 1.00 17.35
N GLN A 201 -24.39 1.29 17.76
CA GLN A 201 -23.30 1.85 16.94
C GLN A 201 -22.15 0.89 16.63
N ASN A 202 -22.19 -0.37 17.08
CA ASN A 202 -21.11 -1.36 16.89
C ASN A 202 -21.43 -2.44 15.84
N GLU A 203 -22.39 -2.19 14.96
CA GLU A 203 -22.79 -3.12 13.89
C GLU A 203 -21.84 -3.01 12.70
N ILE A 204 -20.78 -3.81 12.73
CA ILE A 204 -19.89 -3.97 11.58
C ILE A 204 -20.19 -5.32 10.95
N VAL A 205 -20.89 -5.28 9.83
CA VAL A 205 -21.06 -6.42 8.93
C VAL A 205 -19.69 -6.78 8.37
N VAL A 206 -19.33 -8.06 8.47
CA VAL A 206 -18.06 -8.54 7.92
C VAL A 206 -18.10 -8.40 6.39
N ASN A 207 -17.20 -7.59 5.84
CA ASN A 207 -17.05 -7.39 4.40
C ASN A 207 -15.60 -7.63 3.99
N THR A 208 -15.25 -8.89 3.73
CA THR A 208 -13.88 -9.26 3.34
C THR A 208 -13.42 -8.69 2.00
N GLY A 209 -14.32 -8.07 1.23
CA GLY A 209 -13.97 -7.30 0.02
C GLY A 209 -13.29 -5.97 0.30
N GLU A 210 -13.28 -5.50 1.56
CA GLU A 210 -12.59 -4.26 1.94
C GLU A 210 -11.08 -4.42 2.11
N PHE A 211 -10.58 -5.65 2.16
CA PHE A 211 -9.14 -5.88 2.16
C PHE A 211 -8.49 -5.24 0.94
N VAL A 212 -7.44 -4.47 1.17
CA VAL A 212 -6.67 -3.83 0.11
C VAL A 212 -5.61 -4.81 -0.36
N LYS A 213 -5.62 -5.13 -1.66
CA LYS A 213 -4.56 -5.95 -2.26
C LYS A 213 -3.24 -5.19 -2.22
N LEU A 214 -2.25 -5.75 -1.53
CA LEU A 214 -0.87 -5.28 -1.58
C LEU A 214 -0.29 -5.56 -2.97
N VAL A 215 0.26 -4.53 -3.60
CA VAL A 215 0.99 -4.64 -4.86
C VAL A 215 2.24 -3.79 -4.74
N THR A 216 3.38 -4.46 -4.87
CA THR A 216 4.70 -3.84 -4.76
C THR A 216 5.29 -3.52 -6.14
N CYS A 217 6.28 -2.64 -6.17
CA CYS A 217 7.16 -2.45 -7.31
C CYS A 217 7.84 -3.77 -7.69
N ALA A 218 8.28 -4.57 -6.71
CA ALA A 218 8.84 -5.90 -6.99
C ALA A 218 7.85 -6.82 -7.75
N ASP A 219 6.58 -6.85 -7.35
CA ASP A 219 5.55 -7.63 -8.03
C ASP A 219 5.34 -7.16 -9.47
N LYS A 220 5.29 -5.85 -9.68
CA LYS A 220 5.14 -5.26 -11.02
C LYS A 220 6.35 -5.50 -11.91
N MET A 221 7.57 -5.52 -11.36
CA MET A 221 8.76 -5.90 -12.13
C MET A 221 8.75 -7.36 -12.55
N LYS A 222 8.27 -8.27 -11.69
CA LYS A 222 8.10 -9.69 -12.04
C LYS A 222 7.09 -9.86 -13.18
N GLU A 223 5.95 -9.18 -13.09
CA GLU A 223 4.93 -9.16 -14.16
C GLU A 223 5.53 -8.65 -15.48
N MET A 224 6.29 -7.56 -15.45
CA MET A 224 6.99 -7.03 -16.62
C MET A 224 8.00 -8.04 -17.20
N ALA A 225 8.76 -8.74 -16.36
CA ALA A 225 9.73 -9.73 -16.83
C ALA A 225 9.04 -10.86 -17.61
N THR A 226 7.92 -11.38 -17.11
CA THR A 226 7.12 -12.39 -17.80
C THR A 226 6.63 -11.89 -19.17
N LEU A 227 6.12 -10.66 -19.25
CA LEU A 227 5.65 -10.07 -20.51
C LEU A 227 6.77 -9.83 -21.52
N VAL A 228 7.96 -9.44 -21.05
CA VAL A 228 9.15 -9.30 -21.90
C VAL A 228 9.53 -10.66 -22.48
N ASP A 229 9.50 -11.73 -21.69
CA ASP A 229 9.79 -13.08 -22.17
C ASP A 229 8.77 -13.56 -23.22
N GLU A 230 7.49 -13.29 -23.00
CA GLU A 230 6.42 -13.58 -23.98
C GLU A 230 6.60 -12.79 -25.28
N SER A 231 6.87 -11.49 -25.17
CA SER A 231 7.13 -10.62 -26.31
C SER A 231 8.33 -11.10 -27.13
N ASN A 232 9.40 -11.52 -26.45
CA ASN A 232 10.59 -12.07 -27.08
C ASN A 232 10.31 -13.39 -27.79
N LYS A 233 9.48 -14.28 -27.22
CA LYS A 233 9.05 -15.51 -27.89
C LYS A 233 8.29 -15.21 -29.19
N ILE A 234 7.35 -14.26 -29.15
CA ILE A 234 6.58 -13.84 -30.32
C ILE A 234 7.48 -13.23 -31.40
N ALA A 235 8.39 -12.33 -31.00
CA ALA A 235 9.32 -11.68 -31.93
C ALA A 235 10.25 -12.68 -32.62
N LYS A 236 10.73 -13.71 -31.91
CA LYS A 236 11.53 -14.79 -32.49
C LYS A 236 10.76 -15.63 -33.51
N ALA A 237 9.46 -15.86 -33.28
CA ALA A 237 8.59 -16.56 -34.23
C ALA A 237 8.28 -15.72 -35.48
N ARG A 238 8.50 -14.41 -35.44
CA ARG A 238 8.24 -13.46 -36.53
C ARG A 238 9.45 -12.57 -36.79
N PRO A 239 10.57 -13.14 -37.29
CA PRO A 239 11.81 -12.40 -37.43
C PRO A 239 11.65 -11.22 -38.40
N ILE A 240 11.95 -10.03 -37.91
CA ILE A 240 11.96 -8.81 -38.73
C ILE A 240 13.20 -8.87 -39.62
N LYS A 241 13.01 -8.92 -40.94
CA LYS A 241 14.10 -8.78 -41.91
C LYS A 241 14.55 -7.33 -41.93
N LYS A 242 15.67 -7.03 -41.28
CA LYS A 242 16.37 -5.75 -41.45
C LYS A 242 16.99 -5.74 -42.85
N ARG A 243 16.45 -4.95 -43.78
CA ARG A 243 17.08 -4.71 -45.09
C ARG A 243 18.35 -3.90 -44.88
N LYS A 244 19.43 -4.27 -45.55
CA LYS A 244 20.63 -3.44 -45.59
C LYS A 244 20.43 -2.35 -46.65
N LEU A 245 21.08 -1.21 -46.46
CA LEU A 245 21.04 -0.09 -47.40
C LEU A 245 21.48 -0.50 -48.82
N ALA A 246 22.35 -1.52 -48.92
CA ALA A 246 22.85 -2.08 -50.17
C ALA A 246 21.85 -2.97 -50.93
N ASP A 247 20.72 -3.34 -50.33
CA ASP A 247 19.72 -4.22 -50.96
C ASP A 247 18.71 -3.45 -51.86
N ASN A 248 18.97 -2.16 -52.09
CA ASN A 248 18.13 -1.25 -52.90
C ASN A 248 18.83 -0.77 -54.21
N ALA A 249 19.93 -1.42 -54.60
CA ALA A 249 20.57 -1.23 -55.91
C ALA A 249 20.15 -2.36 -56.87
#